data_AF-A0A7C5QQM5-F1
#
_entry.id   AF-A0A7C5QQM5-F1
#
_cell.length_a   1.000
_cell.length_b   1.000
_cell.length_c   1.000
_cell.angle_alpha   90.00
_cell.angle_beta   90.00
_cell.angle_gamma   90.00
#
_symmetry.space_group_name_H-M   'P 1'
#
loop_
_entity.id
_entity.type
_entity.pdbx_description
1 polymer ?
#
loop_
_entity_poly.entity_id
_entity_poly.type
_entity_poly.pdbx_seq_one_letter_code
_entity_poly.pdbx_strand_id
1 'polypeptide(L)'
;MPGPKGTVRNPIMVILYSFLTCGIYGIWWWYTTLTELKNFTQDEEINPTTNLILLIFLGCIWQFVMAYKMGKWIANAQRLAGLPEEDKSSTYLILTILCLGIVVYYLIQTELNKIWESGGGVAPGVQMPGPGYQPPMPGTGM
;
A
#
# COMPACT_ATOMS: atom_id res chain seq x y z
N MET A 1 7.40 -16.59 -9.32
CA MET A 1 7.41 -16.94 -7.87
C MET A 1 6.92 -15.71 -7.12
N PRO A 2 6.12 -15.84 -6.04
CA PRO A 2 5.80 -14.70 -5.17
C PRO A 2 7.11 -14.03 -4.74
N GLY A 3 7.19 -12.71 -4.77
CA GLY A 3 8.39 -12.05 -4.26
C GLY A 3 8.52 -12.21 -2.75
N PRO A 4 9.69 -11.88 -2.18
CA PRO A 4 9.94 -12.00 -0.76
C PRO A 4 8.92 -11.20 0.06
N LYS A 5 8.49 -11.77 1.19
CA LYS A 5 7.61 -11.10 2.15
C LYS A 5 8.19 -9.75 2.59
N GLY A 6 7.30 -8.77 2.79
CA GLY A 6 7.68 -7.50 3.41
C GLY A 6 7.96 -7.64 4.90
N THR A 7 8.38 -6.53 5.51
CA THR A 7 8.73 -6.49 6.93
C THR A 7 7.50 -6.14 7.77
N VAL A 8 7.22 -6.95 8.79
CA VAL A 8 6.22 -6.62 9.82
C VAL A 8 6.77 -5.46 10.65
N ARG A 9 5.99 -4.38 10.77
CA ARG A 9 6.39 -3.19 11.55
C ARG A 9 5.28 -2.77 12.48
N ASN A 10 5.61 -2.27 13.66
CA ASN A 10 4.60 -1.71 14.56
C ASN A 10 4.01 -0.41 13.96
N PRO A 11 2.68 -0.34 13.69
CA PRO A 11 2.04 0.83 13.10
C PRO A 11 2.24 2.12 13.92
N ILE A 12 2.27 2.02 15.24
CA ILE A 12 2.47 3.17 16.15
C ILE A 12 3.90 3.69 15.99
N MET A 13 4.88 2.80 15.87
CA MET A 13 6.28 3.20 15.69
C MET A 13 6.50 3.88 14.33
N VAL A 14 5.77 3.47 13.29
CA VAL A 14 5.82 4.14 11.98
C VAL A 14 5.38 5.61 12.09
N ILE A 15 4.29 5.87 12.81
CA ILE A 15 3.82 7.24 13.07
C ILE A 15 4.83 8.00 13.93
N LEU A 16 5.26 7.41 15.04
CA LEU A 16 6.15 8.06 16.00
C LEU A 16 7.47 8.48 15.34
N TYR A 17 8.08 7.60 14.56
CA TYR A 17 9.31 7.91 13.84
C TYR A 17 9.10 8.93 12.71
N SER A 18 7.95 8.91 12.04
CA SER A 18 7.60 9.94 11.07
C SER A 18 7.57 11.33 11.72
N PHE A 19 7.04 11.46 12.94
CA PHE A 19 7.08 12.73 13.68
C PHE A 19 8.47 13.08 14.19
N LEU A 20 9.17 12.13 14.81
CA LEU A 20 10.46 12.36 15.44
C LEU A 20 11.54 12.80 14.43
N THR A 21 11.44 12.31 13.20
CA THR A 21 12.37 12.61 12.11
C THR A 21 11.88 13.73 11.18
N CYS A 22 10.87 14.51 11.59
CA CYS A 22 10.29 15.59 10.79
C CYS A 22 9.84 15.13 9.38
N GLY A 23 9.25 13.93 9.29
CA GLY A 23 8.72 13.34 8.06
C GLY A 23 9.72 12.53 7.24
N ILE A 24 11.03 12.58 7.55
CA ILE A 24 12.06 11.86 6.78
C ILE A 24 11.85 10.35 6.83
N TYR A 25 11.53 9.81 8.01
CA TYR A 25 11.19 8.40 8.16
C TYR A 25 9.94 8.03 7.34
N GLY A 26 8.96 8.92 7.25
CA GLY A 26 7.76 8.69 6.43
C GLY A 26 8.09 8.51 4.95
N ILE A 27 9.01 9.31 4.42
CA ILE A 27 9.53 9.21 3.05
C ILE A 27 10.22 7.85 2.82
N TRP A 28 11.12 7.47 3.74
CA TRP A 28 11.79 6.16 3.68
C TRP A 28 10.78 5.01 3.74
N TRP A 29 9.82 5.09 4.67
CA TRP A 29 8.79 4.09 4.86
C TRP A 29 7.91 3.92 3.59
N TRP A 30 7.54 5.02 2.93
CA TRP A 30 6.83 4.97 1.65
C TRP A 30 7.61 4.21 0.58
N TYR A 31 8.89 4.56 0.41
CA TYR A 31 9.75 3.91 -0.58
C TYR A 31 9.88 2.40 -0.32
N THR A 32 10.17 2.02 0.93
CA THR A 32 10.32 0.61 1.30
C THR A 32 9.01 -0.15 1.17
N THR A 33 7.89 0.42 1.63
CA THR A 33 6.56 -0.20 1.54
C THR A 33 6.14 -0.46 0.09
N LEU A 34 6.33 0.51 -0.80
CA LEU A 34 6.03 0.33 -2.23
C LEU A 34 6.95 -0.71 -2.87
N THR A 35 8.21 -0.79 -2.44
CA THR A 35 9.16 -1.77 -2.95
C THR A 35 8.77 -3.19 -2.50
N GLU A 36 8.39 -3.36 -1.24
CA GLU A 36 7.87 -4.63 -0.71
C GLU A 36 6.60 -5.05 -1.44
N LEU A 37 5.67 -4.12 -1.65
CA LEU A 37 4.42 -4.38 -2.35
C LEU A 37 4.66 -4.76 -3.80
N LYS A 38 5.50 -4.00 -4.53
CA LYS A 38 5.92 -4.32 -5.90
C LYS A 38 6.52 -5.72 -5.98
N ASN A 39 7.44 -6.04 -5.07
CA ASN A 39 8.09 -7.33 -5.06
C ASN A 39 7.07 -8.45 -4.79
N PHE A 40 6.17 -8.25 -3.84
CA PHE A 40 5.16 -9.25 -3.50
C PHE A 40 4.15 -9.49 -4.63
N THR A 41 3.59 -8.42 -5.21
CA THR A 41 2.55 -8.48 -6.24
C THR A 41 3.08 -8.69 -7.65
N GLN A 42 4.37 -8.41 -7.88
CA GLN A 42 5.00 -8.32 -9.21
C GLN A 42 4.29 -7.32 -10.13
N ASP A 43 3.67 -6.30 -9.55
CA ASP A 43 2.92 -5.29 -10.29
C ASP A 43 3.85 -4.16 -10.79
N GLU A 44 3.98 -4.04 -12.11
CA GLU A 44 4.82 -3.02 -12.74
C GLU A 44 4.28 -1.60 -12.59
N GLU A 45 2.98 -1.42 -12.31
CA GLU A 45 2.42 -0.10 -12.03
C GLU A 45 2.97 0.50 -10.72
N ILE A 46 3.41 -0.36 -9.81
CA ILE A 46 4.05 0.06 -8.57
C ILE A 46 5.50 0.44 -8.87
N ASN A 47 5.74 1.74 -9.04
CA ASN A 47 7.09 2.28 -9.20
C ASN A 47 7.49 3.17 -8.00
N PRO A 48 8.20 2.63 -6.99
CA PRO A 48 8.55 3.36 -5.78
C PRO A 48 9.28 4.69 -6.05
N THR A 49 10.24 4.67 -6.98
CA THR A 49 11.03 5.84 -7.35
C THR A 49 10.19 6.91 -8.02
N THR A 50 9.37 6.53 -9.02
CA THR A 50 8.48 7.49 -9.70
C THR A 50 7.45 8.07 -8.75
N ASN A 51 6.83 7.24 -7.90
CA ASN A 51 5.87 7.70 -6.90
C ASN A 51 6.52 8.69 -5.90
N LEU A 52 7.79 8.48 -5.54
CA LEU A 52 8.52 9.38 -4.64
C LEU A 52 8.90 10.70 -5.31
N ILE A 53 9.35 10.66 -6.56
CA ILE A 53 9.64 11.86 -7.35
C ILE A 53 8.36 12.70 -7.50
N LEU A 54 7.25 12.07 -7.89
CA LEU A 54 5.97 12.75 -8.02
C LEU A 54 5.48 13.32 -6.70
N LEU A 55 5.74 12.65 -5.57
CA LEU A 55 5.45 13.20 -4.25
C LEU A 55 6.21 14.49 -3.96
N ILE A 56 7.50 14.56 -4.33
CA ILE A 56 8.34 15.74 -4.10
C ILE A 56 7.88 16.93 -4.98
N PHE A 57 7.55 16.68 -6.26
CA PHE A 57 7.18 17.74 -7.21
C PHE A 57 5.72 18.18 -7.13
N LEU A 58 4.79 17.25 -6.91
CA LEU A 58 3.34 17.53 -6.90
C LEU A 58 2.77 17.64 -5.48
N GLY A 59 3.52 17.23 -4.46
CA GLY A 59 3.17 17.40 -3.06
C GLY A 59 1.81 16.79 -2.69
N CYS A 60 0.91 17.64 -2.20
CA CYS A 60 -0.42 17.24 -1.70
C CYS A 60 -1.34 16.65 -2.78
N ILE A 61 -1.23 17.10 -4.03
CA ILE A 61 -2.06 16.56 -5.12
C ILE A 61 -1.74 15.08 -5.34
N TRP A 62 -0.45 14.74 -5.33
CA TRP A 62 -0.01 13.37 -5.48
C TRP A 62 -0.31 12.50 -4.26
N GLN A 63 -0.30 13.07 -3.05
CA GLN A 63 -0.73 12.35 -1.84
C GLN A 63 -2.16 11.79 -1.97
N PHE A 64 -3.10 12.54 -2.59
CA PHE A 64 -4.45 12.04 -2.82
C PHE A 64 -4.48 10.85 -3.78
N VAL A 65 -3.74 10.94 -4.89
CA VAL A 65 -3.63 9.84 -5.86
C VAL A 65 -3.00 8.60 -5.21
N MET A 66 -1.96 8.80 -4.40
CA MET A 66 -1.28 7.73 -3.66
C MET A 66 -2.20 7.06 -2.65
N ALA A 67 -2.99 7.82 -1.90
CA ALA A 67 -3.94 7.28 -0.92
C ALA A 67 -4.95 6.34 -1.60
N TYR A 68 -5.49 6.76 -2.75
CA TYR A 68 -6.41 5.94 -3.54
C TYR A 68 -5.71 4.69 -4.11
N LYS A 69 -4.55 4.83 -4.76
CA LYS A 69 -3.81 3.70 -5.35
C LYS A 69 -3.37 2.68 -4.31
N MET A 70 -2.95 3.13 -3.13
CA MET A 70 -2.49 2.25 -2.07
C MET A 70 -3.59 1.32 -1.56
N GLY A 71 -4.85 1.78 -1.46
CA GLY A 71 -5.98 0.92 -1.11
C GLY A 71 -6.14 -0.23 -2.10
N LYS A 72 -6.06 0.07 -3.41
CA LYS A 72 -6.15 -0.91 -4.48
C LYS A 72 -4.98 -1.91 -4.48
N TRP A 73 -3.76 -1.42 -4.30
CA TRP A 73 -2.58 -2.30 -4.28
C TRP A 73 -2.59 -3.24 -3.07
N ILE A 74 -3.04 -2.77 -1.89
CA ILE A 74 -3.20 -3.61 -0.71
C ILE A 74 -4.31 -4.63 -0.91
N ALA A 75 -5.45 -4.26 -1.48
CA ALA A 75 -6.53 -5.21 -1.77
C ALA A 75 -6.07 -6.33 -2.71
N ASN A 76 -5.29 -5.99 -3.75
CA ASN A 76 -4.68 -7.00 -4.62
C ASN A 76 -3.66 -7.87 -3.86
N ALA A 77 -2.86 -7.30 -2.95
CA ALA A 77 -1.96 -8.09 -2.11
C ALA A 77 -2.71 -9.02 -1.14
N GLN A 78 -3.84 -8.60 -0.57
CA GLN A 78 -4.72 -9.44 0.24
C GLN A 78 -5.26 -10.62 -0.57
N ARG A 79 -5.76 -10.36 -1.80
CA ARG A 79 -6.19 -11.40 -2.75
C ARG A 79 -5.09 -12.44 -2.98
N LEU A 80 -3.88 -11.97 -3.29
CA LEU A 80 -2.74 -12.85 -3.53
C LEU A 80 -2.39 -13.66 -2.29
N ALA A 81 -2.48 -13.05 -1.10
CA ALA A 81 -2.23 -13.73 0.16
C ALA A 81 -3.38 -14.66 0.62
N GLY A 82 -4.49 -14.75 -0.13
CA GLY A 82 -5.67 -15.53 0.24
C GLY A 82 -6.45 -14.95 1.43
N LEU A 83 -6.26 -13.65 1.72
CA LEU A 83 -7.00 -12.91 2.75
C LEU A 83 -8.28 -12.30 2.15
N PRO A 84 -9.30 -12.00 2.97
CA PRO A 84 -10.45 -11.24 2.53
C PRO A 84 -10.02 -9.91 1.90
N GLU A 85 -10.45 -9.67 0.67
CA GLU A 85 -10.15 -8.43 -0.06
C GLU A 85 -10.94 -7.27 0.55
N GLU A 86 -10.24 -6.28 1.10
CA GLU A 86 -10.83 -5.06 1.62
C GLU A 86 -10.32 -3.86 0.83
N ASP A 87 -11.10 -3.39 -0.15
CA ASP A 87 -10.77 -2.15 -0.87
C ASP A 87 -10.98 -0.93 0.05
N LYS A 88 -9.88 -0.41 0.58
CA LYS A 88 -9.84 0.80 1.43
C LYS A 88 -9.48 2.07 0.67
N SER A 89 -9.50 2.05 -0.67
CA SER A 89 -9.08 3.20 -1.51
C SER A 89 -9.87 4.47 -1.21
N SER A 90 -11.20 4.37 -1.14
CA SER A 90 -12.06 5.50 -0.80
C SER A 90 -11.84 5.98 0.64
N THR A 91 -11.67 5.05 1.57
CA THR A 91 -11.38 5.38 2.98
C THR A 91 -10.07 6.15 3.11
N TYR A 92 -9.00 5.69 2.46
CA TYR A 92 -7.70 6.36 2.49
C TYR A 92 -7.75 7.73 1.82
N LEU A 93 -8.46 7.85 0.68
CA LEU A 93 -8.63 9.13 0.00
C LEU A 93 -9.39 10.13 0.88
N ILE A 94 -10.53 9.75 1.46
CA ILE A 94 -11.35 10.62 2.32
C ILE A 94 -10.54 11.05 3.55
N LEU A 95 -9.86 10.12 4.22
CA LEU A 95 -9.03 10.46 5.38
C LEU A 95 -7.90 11.43 5.01
N THR A 96 -7.27 11.25 3.85
CA THR A 96 -6.21 12.15 3.37
C THR A 96 -6.76 13.55 3.07
N ILE A 97 -7.95 13.66 2.47
CA ILE A 97 -8.64 14.94 2.23
C ILE A 97 -8.95 15.67 3.55
N LEU A 98 -9.31 14.94 4.59
CA LEU A 98 -9.54 15.47 5.94
C LEU A 98 -8.24 15.77 6.71
N CYS A 99 -7.08 15.77 6.04
CA CYS A 99 -5.76 15.93 6.64
C CYS A 99 -5.39 14.87 7.70
N LEU A 100 -6.08 13.73 7.71
CA LEU A 100 -5.84 12.59 8.61
C LEU A 100 -4.83 11.59 8.01
N GLY A 101 -3.82 12.07 7.28
CA GLY A 101 -2.83 11.23 6.61
C GLY A 101 -2.06 10.29 7.56
N ILE A 102 -1.90 10.69 8.83
CA ILE A 102 -1.27 9.86 9.86
C ILE A 102 -2.09 8.60 10.15
N VAL A 103 -3.42 8.71 10.16
CA VAL A 103 -4.32 7.56 10.32
C VAL A 103 -4.19 6.62 9.14
N VAL A 104 -4.01 7.16 7.93
CA VAL A 104 -3.77 6.36 6.72
C VAL A 104 -2.48 5.54 6.85
N TYR A 105 -1.40 6.09 7.43
CA TYR A 105 -0.15 5.35 7.63
C TYR A 105 -0.34 4.18 8.59
N TYR A 106 -1.09 4.41 9.69
CA TYR A 106 -1.45 3.35 10.64
C TYR A 106 -2.24 2.22 9.97
N LEU A 107 -3.26 2.57 9.19
CA LEU A 107 -4.12 1.60 8.51
C LEU A 107 -3.35 0.80 7.47
N ILE A 108 -2.55 1.46 6.62
CA ILE A 108 -1.68 0.79 5.64
C ILE A 108 -0.78 -0.22 6.34
N GLN A 109 -0.05 0.19 7.39
CA GLN A 109 0.86 -0.71 8.07
C GLN A 109 0.13 -1.88 8.74
N THR A 110 -1.08 -1.64 9.27
CA THR A 110 -1.91 -2.69 9.88
C THR A 110 -2.34 -3.73 8.84
N GLU A 111 -2.80 -3.31 7.65
CA GLU A 111 -3.22 -4.23 6.59
C GLU A 111 -2.03 -5.00 6.00
N LEU A 112 -0.90 -4.32 5.78
CA LEU A 112 0.32 -4.97 5.32
C LEU A 112 0.84 -6.01 6.31
N ASN A 113 0.79 -5.73 7.62
CA ASN A 113 1.18 -6.70 8.63
C ASN A 113 0.33 -7.98 8.55
N LYS A 114 -0.99 -7.88 8.34
CA LYS A 114 -1.84 -9.07 8.16
C LYS A 114 -1.36 -9.93 6.98
N ILE A 115 -0.99 -9.29 5.86
CA ILE A 115 -0.45 -9.96 4.67
C ILE A 115 0.90 -10.63 4.98
N TRP A 116 1.79 -9.94 5.71
CA TRP A 116 3.11 -10.49 6.04
C TRP A 116 3.07 -11.60 7.08
N GLU A 117 2.10 -11.55 7.99
CA GLU A 117 1.86 -12.55 9.03
C GLU A 117 1.16 -13.80 8.49
N SER A 118 0.36 -13.69 7.41
CA SER A 118 -0.31 -14.85 6.79
C SER A 118 0.64 -15.82 6.06
N GLY A 119 1.94 -15.54 6.07
CA GLY A 119 2.98 -16.36 5.45
C GLY A 119 3.65 -15.70 4.24
N GLY A 120 3.12 -14.56 3.75
CA GLY A 120 3.75 -13.75 2.71
C GLY A 120 3.99 -14.48 1.38
N GLY A 121 3.24 -15.54 1.10
CA GLY A 121 3.24 -16.28 -0.16
C GLY A 121 1.91 -16.12 -0.90
N VAL A 122 1.93 -16.31 -2.23
CA VAL A 122 0.69 -16.35 -3.01
C VAL A 122 -0.07 -17.62 -2.69
N ALA A 123 -1.35 -17.50 -2.37
CA ALA A 123 -2.22 -18.62 -2.04
C ALA A 123 -2.32 -19.61 -3.22
N PRO A 124 -2.36 -20.93 -2.94
CA PRO A 124 -2.46 -21.95 -3.98
C PRO A 124 -3.65 -21.72 -4.91
N GLY A 125 -3.40 -21.69 -6.22
CA GLY A 125 -4.44 -21.51 -7.24
C GLY A 125 -4.81 -20.05 -7.56
N VAL A 126 -4.24 -19.06 -6.87
CA VAL A 126 -4.45 -17.64 -7.20
C VAL A 126 -3.51 -17.21 -8.32
N GLN A 127 -4.06 -16.73 -9.43
CA GLN A 127 -3.28 -16.18 -10.54
C GLN A 127 -2.76 -14.78 -10.19
N MET A 128 -1.47 -14.56 -10.47
CA MET A 128 -0.85 -13.25 -10.40
C MET A 128 -1.49 -12.30 -11.41
N PRO A 129 -1.56 -11.00 -11.10
CA PRO A 129 -2.07 -10.02 -12.04
C PRO A 129 -1.23 -10.01 -13.32
N GLY A 130 -1.89 -9.96 -14.49
CA GLY A 130 -1.20 -9.73 -15.76
C GLY A 130 -0.77 -8.27 -15.94
N PRO A 131 0.07 -7.96 -16.95
CA PRO A 131 0.46 -6.59 -17.27
C PRO A 131 -0.78 -5.71 -17.52
N GLY A 132 -0.88 -4.58 -16.81
CA GLY A 132 -2.03 -3.66 -16.92
C GLY A 132 -3.26 -4.07 -16.10
N TYR A 133 -3.13 -4.98 -15.14
CA TYR A 133 -4.20 -5.29 -14.21
C TYR A 133 -4.53 -4.09 -13.32
N GLN A 134 -5.71 -3.52 -13.53
CA GLN A 134 -6.30 -2.58 -12.60
C GLN A 134 -7.21 -3.35 -11.65
N PRO A 135 -7.01 -3.24 -10.32
CA PRO A 135 -7.94 -3.82 -9.36
C PRO A 135 -9.35 -3.29 -9.63
N PRO A 136 -10.38 -4.17 -9.54
CA PRO A 136 -11.75 -3.81 -9.88
C PRO A 136 -12.18 -2.54 -9.16
N MET A 137 -12.92 -1.68 -9.86
CA MET A 137 -13.45 -0.45 -9.28
C MET A 137 -14.44 -0.82 -8.17
N PRO A 138 -14.39 -0.17 -6.99
CA PRO A 138 -15.35 -0.44 -5.94
C PRO A 138 -16.76 -0.10 -6.45
N GLY A 139 -17.61 -1.12 -6.57
CA GLY A 139 -19.02 -0.96 -6.93
C GLY A 139 -19.53 -1.66 -8.21
N THR A 140 -18.74 -2.48 -8.92
CA THR A 140 -19.26 -3.28 -10.05
C THR A 140 -19.89 -4.62 -9.65
N GLY A 141 -20.15 -4.82 -8.36
CA GLY A 141 -20.94 -5.92 -7.83
C GLY A 141 -22.37 -5.49 -7.53
N MET A 142 -23.18 -5.33 -8.57
CA MET A 142 -24.63 -5.55 -8.55
C MET A 142 -25.01 -6.28 -9.83
#